data_AF-A0A8B6ETB0-F1
#
_entry.id   AF-A0A8B6ETB0-F1
#
_cell.length_a   1.000
_cell.length_b   1.000
_cell.length_c   1.000
_cell.angle_alpha   90.00
_cell.angle_beta   90.00
_cell.angle_gamma   90.00
#
_symmetry.space_group_name_H-M   'P 1'
#
loop_
_entity.id
_entity.type
_entity.pdbx_description
1 polymer ?
#
loop_
_entity_poly.entity_id
_entity_poly.type
_entity_poly.pdbx_seq_one_letter_code
_entity_poly.pdbx_strand_id
1 'polypeptide(L)'
;HGFDTLHVLIPAIMQNSNAKISKAAMLQKTAEYCKKLKQERAQMHNEAEILRNEIETLNNAIGQCQAQLPATGVPVTRQRADQLKKMFDEYVKNRTLTNWKFWIFSKIIAHLFDTFNAMVSTSSTEELCRTTLSWLDQHCSLVNLRPDVTNALTSLSTTTSILSDPSKLPEQATKAALNPKSEPR
;
A
#
# COMPACT_ATOMS: atom_id res chain seq x y z
N HIS A 1 20.92 20.23 56.72
CA HIS A 1 21.17 20.72 55.35
C HIS A 1 21.24 19.59 54.32
N GLY A 2 22.25 18.71 54.30
CA GLY A 2 22.35 17.67 53.25
C GLY A 2 21.22 16.63 53.20
N PHE A 3 20.73 16.16 54.36
CA PHE A 3 19.62 15.20 54.42
C PHE A 3 18.27 15.82 54.06
N ASP A 4 18.06 17.11 54.37
CA ASP A 4 16.84 17.84 54.00
C ASP A 4 16.73 17.98 52.47
N THR A 5 17.87 18.19 51.79
CA THR A 5 17.94 18.20 50.32
C THR A 5 17.66 16.80 49.73
N LEU A 6 18.20 15.73 50.31
CA LEU A 6 17.91 14.36 49.88
C LEU A 6 16.43 14.00 50.02
N HIS A 7 15.79 14.48 51.09
CA HIS A 7 14.37 14.26 51.34
C HIS A 7 13.47 14.82 50.23
N VAL A 8 13.85 15.94 49.62
CA VAL A 8 13.10 16.59 48.52
C VAL A 8 13.38 15.93 47.16
N LEU A 9 14.58 15.41 46.94
CA LEU A 9 15.00 14.86 45.65
C LEU A 9 14.53 13.43 45.37
N ILE A 10 14.07 12.70 46.40
CA ILE A 10 13.67 11.30 46.29
C ILE A 10 12.14 11.20 46.31
N PRO A 11 11.49 10.87 45.17
CA PRO A 11 10.02 10.86 45.07
C PRO A 11 9.35 9.95 46.12
N ALA A 12 9.96 8.80 46.41
CA ALA A 12 9.43 7.82 47.38
C ALA A 12 9.49 8.29 48.84
N ILE A 13 10.29 9.31 49.15
CA ILE A 13 10.38 9.92 50.49
C ILE A 13 9.52 11.18 50.54
N MET A 14 9.56 12.01 49.50
CA MET A 14 8.74 13.22 49.37
C MET A 14 7.24 12.89 49.46
N GLN A 15 6.78 11.81 48.82
CA GLN A 15 5.37 11.38 48.88
C GLN A 15 4.92 10.90 50.28
N ASN A 16 5.87 10.54 51.16
CA ASN A 16 5.61 10.08 52.53
C ASN A 16 6.24 11.03 53.56
N SER A 17 6.07 12.35 53.36
CA SER A 17 6.74 13.40 54.13
C SER A 17 6.52 13.35 55.65
N ASN A 18 5.41 12.77 56.12
CA ASN A 18 5.08 12.66 57.55
C ASN A 18 5.75 11.45 58.26
N ALA A 19 6.47 10.59 57.54
CA ALA A 19 7.11 9.41 58.11
C ALA A 19 8.53 9.73 58.61
N LYS A 20 8.81 9.49 59.91
CA LYS A 20 10.15 9.61 60.50
C LYS A 20 11.09 8.54 59.93
N ILE A 21 11.74 8.82 58.81
CA ILE A 21 12.75 7.96 58.19
C ILE A 21 14.12 8.15 58.86
N SER A 22 14.83 7.05 59.13
CA SER A 22 16.19 7.12 59.69
C SER A 22 17.19 7.61 58.64
N LYS A 23 18.30 8.21 59.08
CA LYS A 23 19.37 8.68 58.17
C LYS A 23 19.93 7.54 57.30
N ALA A 24 20.08 6.34 57.88
CA ALA A 24 20.52 5.15 57.15
C ALA A 24 19.52 4.72 56.07
N ALA A 25 18.22 4.69 56.40
CA ALA A 25 17.17 4.38 55.43
C ALA A 25 17.05 5.45 54.33
N MET A 26 17.28 6.73 54.66
CA MET A 26 17.34 7.82 53.68
C MET A 26 18.49 7.60 52.69
N LEU A 27 19.70 7.31 53.16
CA LEU A 27 20.86 7.03 52.29
C LEU A 27 20.64 5.80 51.40
N GLN A 28 20.03 4.74 51.94
CA GLN A 28 19.70 3.56 51.18
C GLN A 28 18.72 3.86 50.05
N LYS A 29 17.62 4.58 50.34
CA LYS A 29 16.66 5.02 49.31
C LYS A 29 17.29 5.97 48.29
N THR A 30 18.25 6.82 48.69
CA THR A 30 19.03 7.65 47.75
C THR A 30 19.83 6.77 46.80
N ALA A 31 20.53 5.76 47.32
CA ALA A 31 21.36 4.86 46.52
C ALA A 31 20.51 4.05 45.51
N GLU A 32 19.35 3.55 45.96
CA GLU A 32 18.36 2.87 45.11
C GLU A 32 17.82 3.79 44.01
N TYR A 33 17.48 5.03 44.36
CA TYR A 33 16.99 6.02 43.38
C TYR A 33 18.07 6.42 42.38
N CYS A 34 19.32 6.63 42.82
CA CYS A 34 20.44 6.85 41.91
C CYS A 34 20.67 5.68 40.96
N LYS A 35 20.53 4.43 41.45
CA LYS A 35 20.63 3.23 40.61
C LYS A 35 19.51 3.20 39.57
N LYS A 36 18.27 3.51 39.97
CA LYS A 36 17.12 3.63 39.06
C LYS A 36 17.36 4.68 37.98
N LEU A 37 17.76 5.90 38.34
CA LEU A 37 18.03 6.98 37.39
C LEU A 37 19.15 6.62 36.40
N LYS A 38 20.19 5.90 36.85
CA LYS A 38 21.25 5.39 35.97
C LYS A 38 20.73 4.36 34.98
N GLN A 39 19.85 3.46 35.43
CA GLN A 39 19.21 2.46 34.58
C GLN A 39 18.27 3.12 33.54
N GLU A 40 17.42 4.07 33.96
CA GLU A 40 16.53 4.81 33.08
C GLU A 40 17.31 5.62 32.03
N ARG A 41 18.42 6.27 32.43
CA ARG A 41 19.32 6.95 31.48
C ARG A 41 19.88 5.97 30.45
N ALA A 42 20.35 4.80 30.88
CA ALA A 42 20.89 3.79 29.97
C ALA A 42 19.81 3.25 29.01
N GLN A 43 18.59 3.05 29.51
CA GLN A 43 17.46 2.64 28.68
C GLN A 43 17.10 3.70 27.63
N MET A 44 16.95 4.97 28.04
CA MET A 44 16.67 6.07 27.10
C MET A 44 17.77 6.21 26.04
N HIS A 45 19.05 6.01 26.42
CA HIS A 45 20.15 6.05 25.47
C HIS A 45 20.05 4.90 24.46
N ASN A 46 19.73 3.68 24.89
CA ASN A 46 19.57 2.55 23.99
C ASN A 46 18.39 2.75 23.02
N GLU A 47 17.26 3.25 23.52
CA GLU A 47 16.09 3.56 22.70
C GLU A 47 16.40 4.64 21.66
N ALA A 48 17.16 5.69 22.05
CA ALA A 48 17.61 6.71 21.12
C ALA A 48 18.52 6.15 20.01
N GLU A 49 19.41 5.20 20.32
CA GLU A 49 20.25 4.54 19.32
C GLU A 49 19.44 3.67 18.36
N ILE A 50 18.45 2.94 18.88
CA ILE A 50 17.53 2.14 18.03
C ILE A 50 16.77 3.04 17.06
N LEU A 51 16.20 4.15 17.54
CA LEU A 51 15.47 5.09 16.70
C LEU A 51 16.38 5.75 15.64
N ARG A 52 17.65 6.04 15.97
CA ARG A 52 18.63 6.55 14.99
C ARG A 52 18.89 5.54 13.88
N ASN A 53 19.08 4.27 14.21
CA ASN A 53 19.26 3.21 13.22
C ASN A 53 18.01 3.00 12.35
N GLU A 54 16.81 3.14 12.93
CA GLU A 54 15.56 3.04 12.18
C GLU A 54 15.41 4.23 11.20
N ILE A 55 15.74 5.44 11.63
CA ILE A 55 15.79 6.62 10.75
C ILE A 55 16.77 6.40 9.60
N GLU A 56 17.96 5.87 9.85
CA GLU A 56 18.94 5.59 8.80
C GLU A 56 18.44 4.52 7.82
N THR A 57 17.81 3.46 8.33
CA THR A 57 17.21 2.40 7.52
C THR A 57 16.10 2.96 6.62
N LEU A 58 15.21 3.77 7.18
CA LEU A 58 14.12 4.42 6.44
C LEU A 58 14.65 5.40 5.40
N ASN A 59 15.67 6.21 5.74
CA ASN A 59 16.31 7.12 4.79
C ASN A 59 16.97 6.38 3.63
N ASN A 60 17.63 5.26 3.90
CA ASN A 60 18.19 4.41 2.84
C ASN A 60 17.09 3.82 1.94
N ALA A 61 15.98 3.33 2.51
CA ALA A 61 14.85 2.83 1.73
C ALA A 61 14.21 3.94 0.87
N ILE A 62 14.04 5.14 1.41
CA ILE A 62 13.56 6.32 0.68
C ILE A 62 14.52 6.68 -0.46
N GLY A 63 15.83 6.73 -0.18
CA GLY A 63 16.85 7.01 -1.17
C GLY A 63 16.85 6.00 -2.33
N GLN A 64 16.70 4.71 -2.04
CA GLN A 64 16.58 3.67 -3.06
C GLN A 64 15.32 3.85 -3.92
N CYS A 65 14.18 4.16 -3.31
CA CYS A 65 12.95 4.46 -4.02
C CYS A 65 13.11 5.70 -4.92
N GLN A 66 13.75 6.76 -4.41
CA GLN A 66 14.00 7.99 -5.15
C GLN A 66 14.97 7.79 -6.33
N ALA A 67 16.00 6.96 -6.16
CA ALA A 67 16.94 6.61 -7.23
C ALA A 67 16.29 5.85 -8.40
N GLN A 68 15.15 5.19 -8.16
CA GLN A 68 14.36 4.52 -9.19
C GLN A 68 13.36 5.46 -9.90
N LEU A 69 13.21 6.70 -9.43
CA LEU A 69 12.34 7.68 -10.07
C LEU A 69 13.05 8.27 -11.31
N PRO A 70 12.34 8.48 -12.42
CA PRO A 70 12.86 9.26 -13.55
C PRO A 70 13.29 10.67 -13.11
N ALA A 71 14.18 11.31 -13.88
CA ALA A 71 14.58 12.71 -13.63
C ALA A 71 13.40 13.70 -13.61
N THR A 72 12.26 13.32 -14.17
CA THR A 72 10.99 14.07 -14.19
C THR A 72 10.01 13.65 -13.09
N GLY A 73 10.41 12.77 -12.17
CA GLY A 73 9.51 12.08 -11.24
C GLY A 73 8.69 10.98 -11.91
N VAL A 74 7.92 10.22 -11.13
CA VAL A 74 6.90 9.34 -11.72
C VAL A 74 5.74 10.22 -12.20
N PRO A 75 5.32 10.13 -13.47
CA PRO A 75 4.15 10.85 -13.94
C PRO A 75 2.96 10.53 -13.02
N VAL A 76 2.24 11.54 -12.52
CA VAL A 76 1.02 11.37 -11.70
C VAL A 76 0.04 10.40 -12.39
N THR A 77 0.02 10.39 -13.72
CA THR A 77 -0.72 9.47 -14.57
C THR A 77 -0.43 8.00 -14.28
N ARG A 78 0.80 7.61 -13.91
CA ARG A 78 1.19 6.22 -13.66
C ARG A 78 0.60 5.66 -12.36
N GLN A 79 0.70 6.40 -11.26
CA GLN A 79 0.10 6.00 -9.98
C GLN A 79 -1.43 5.89 -10.09
N ARG A 80 -2.05 6.85 -10.77
CA ARG A 80 -3.48 6.82 -11.10
C ARG A 80 -3.83 5.59 -11.95
N ALA A 81 -3.02 5.29 -12.97
CA ALA A 81 -3.26 4.15 -13.84
C ALA A 81 -3.24 2.83 -13.06
N ASP A 82 -2.28 2.66 -12.15
CA ASP A 82 -2.19 1.48 -11.28
C ASP A 82 -3.39 1.36 -10.33
N GLN A 83 -3.86 2.48 -9.77
CA GLN A 83 -5.04 2.50 -8.91
C GLN A 83 -6.32 2.10 -9.68
N LEU A 84 -6.53 2.69 -10.87
CA LEU A 84 -7.66 2.37 -11.71
C LEU A 84 -7.62 0.90 -12.16
N LYS A 85 -6.43 0.36 -12.46
CA LYS A 85 -6.25 -1.05 -12.78
C LYS A 85 -6.70 -1.96 -11.64
N LYS A 86 -6.29 -1.65 -10.40
CA LYS A 86 -6.74 -2.41 -9.21
C LYS A 86 -8.26 -2.38 -9.05
N MET A 87 -8.88 -1.22 -9.24
CA MET A 87 -10.35 -1.09 -9.17
C MET A 87 -11.05 -1.90 -10.26
N PHE A 88 -10.51 -1.91 -11.47
CA PHE A 88 -11.01 -2.73 -12.56
C PHE A 88 -10.89 -4.22 -12.24
N ASP A 89 -9.72 -4.68 -11.77
CA ASP A 89 -9.49 -6.09 -11.42
C ASP A 89 -10.44 -6.55 -10.29
N GLU A 90 -10.66 -5.71 -9.29
CA GLU A 90 -11.61 -5.98 -8.21
C GLU A 90 -13.06 -6.04 -8.70
N TYR A 91 -13.44 -5.11 -9.59
CA TYR A 91 -14.77 -5.13 -10.21
C TYR A 91 -14.98 -6.39 -11.06
N VAL A 92 -14.00 -6.75 -11.89
CA VAL A 92 -14.03 -7.98 -12.69
C VAL A 92 -14.15 -9.20 -11.80
N LYS A 93 -13.39 -9.26 -10.70
CA LYS A 93 -13.48 -10.35 -9.73
C LYS A 93 -14.90 -10.49 -9.18
N ASN A 94 -15.45 -9.41 -8.61
CA ASN A 94 -16.78 -9.44 -7.98
C ASN A 94 -17.89 -9.82 -8.97
N ARG A 95 -17.85 -9.25 -10.18
CA ARG A 95 -18.83 -9.56 -11.22
C ARG A 95 -18.69 -10.98 -11.76
N THR A 96 -17.47 -11.49 -11.90
CA THR A 96 -17.21 -12.88 -12.34
C THR A 96 -17.71 -13.89 -11.32
N LEU A 97 -17.53 -13.62 -10.02
CA LEU A 97 -18.05 -14.48 -8.95
C LEU A 97 -19.58 -14.53 -8.91
N THR A 98 -20.25 -13.46 -9.38
CA THR A 98 -21.72 -13.42 -9.49
C THR A 98 -22.20 -14.07 -10.79
N ASN A 99 -21.49 -13.84 -11.89
CA ASN A 99 -21.79 -14.39 -13.20
C ASN A 99 -20.49 -14.60 -13.99
N TRP A 100 -20.07 -15.86 -14.13
CA TRP A 100 -18.82 -16.24 -14.77
C TRP A 100 -18.69 -15.73 -16.22
N LYS A 101 -19.81 -15.52 -16.93
CA LYS A 101 -19.82 -14.98 -18.30
C LYS A 101 -19.23 -13.57 -18.38
N PHE A 102 -19.29 -12.81 -17.28
CA PHE A 102 -18.69 -11.48 -17.21
C PHE A 102 -17.18 -11.53 -17.42
N TRP A 103 -16.51 -12.62 -17.06
CA TRP A 103 -15.07 -12.77 -17.27
C TRP A 103 -14.70 -12.71 -18.75
N ILE A 104 -15.48 -13.35 -19.63
CA ILE A 104 -15.29 -13.27 -21.09
C ILE A 104 -15.39 -11.82 -21.56
N PHE A 105 -16.45 -11.12 -21.12
CA PHE A 105 -16.62 -9.70 -21.42
C PHE A 105 -15.44 -8.85 -20.92
N SER A 106 -14.93 -9.16 -19.72
CA SER A 106 -13.79 -8.44 -19.14
C SER A 106 -12.52 -8.56 -19.98
N LYS A 107 -12.28 -9.73 -20.60
CA LYS A 107 -11.14 -9.95 -21.50
C LYS A 107 -11.26 -9.11 -22.77
N ILE A 108 -12.48 -8.94 -23.29
CA ILE A 108 -12.73 -8.13 -24.48
C ILE A 108 -12.55 -6.64 -24.17
N ILE A 109 -13.09 -6.17 -23.04
CA ILE A 109 -13.09 -4.73 -22.69
C ILE A 109 -11.77 -4.25 -22.08
N ALA A 110 -10.86 -5.15 -21.67
CA ALA A 110 -9.62 -4.80 -21.00
C ALA A 110 -8.75 -3.81 -21.80
N HIS A 111 -8.63 -4.01 -23.12
CA HIS A 111 -7.85 -3.11 -23.98
C HIS A 111 -8.45 -1.70 -24.05
N LEU A 112 -9.79 -1.62 -24.14
CA LEU A 112 -10.51 -0.34 -24.13
C LEU A 112 -10.35 0.38 -22.79
N PHE A 113 -10.36 -0.35 -21.68
CA PHE A 113 -10.08 0.23 -20.37
C PHE A 113 -8.66 0.80 -20.28
N ASP A 114 -7.66 0.05 -20.73
CA ASP A 114 -6.25 0.47 -20.65
C ASP A 114 -5.99 1.71 -21.54
N THR A 115 -6.55 1.75 -22.75
CA THR A 115 -6.43 2.92 -23.66
C THR A 115 -7.21 4.14 -23.15
N PHE A 116 -8.41 3.94 -22.59
CA PHE A 116 -9.19 5.01 -21.97
C PHE A 116 -8.40 5.66 -20.83
N ASN A 117 -7.83 4.84 -19.95
CA ASN A 117 -7.05 5.29 -18.81
C ASN A 117 -5.78 6.06 -19.22
N ALA A 118 -5.17 5.68 -20.34
CA ALA A 118 -3.98 6.34 -20.88
C ALA A 118 -4.30 7.69 -21.55
N MET A 119 -5.45 7.81 -22.22
CA MET A 119 -5.77 8.94 -23.09
C MET A 119 -6.69 9.99 -22.44
N VAL A 120 -7.61 9.57 -21.58
CA VAL A 120 -8.65 10.45 -21.04
C VAL A 120 -8.14 11.23 -19.84
N SER A 121 -8.24 12.56 -19.95
CA SER A 121 -7.87 13.48 -18.88
C SER A 121 -9.03 13.73 -17.94
N THR A 122 -8.74 13.99 -16.65
CA THR A 122 -9.74 14.50 -15.70
C THR A 122 -9.28 15.80 -15.05
N SER A 123 -8.50 16.61 -15.77
CA SER A 123 -8.06 17.92 -15.28
C SER A 123 -9.20 18.92 -15.15
N SER A 124 -10.20 18.84 -16.02
CA SER A 124 -11.44 19.62 -15.97
C SER A 124 -12.58 18.87 -16.66
N THR A 125 -13.82 19.31 -16.45
CA THR A 125 -15.00 18.72 -17.12
C THR A 125 -14.93 18.88 -18.65
N GLU A 126 -14.46 20.03 -19.12
CA GLU A 126 -14.29 20.31 -20.55
C GLU A 126 -13.23 19.39 -21.16
N GLU A 127 -12.08 19.26 -20.51
CA GLU A 127 -10.99 18.42 -20.99
C GLU A 127 -11.35 16.93 -20.94
N LEU A 128 -12.08 16.51 -19.91
CA LEU A 128 -12.66 15.17 -19.82
C LEU A 128 -13.57 14.88 -21.00
N CYS A 129 -14.51 15.77 -21.30
CA CYS A 129 -15.42 15.60 -22.42
C CYS A 129 -14.66 15.52 -23.76
N ARG A 130 -13.77 16.49 -24.00
CA ARG A 130 -12.96 16.59 -25.22
C ARG A 130 -12.09 15.35 -25.44
N THR A 131 -11.35 14.92 -24.41
CA THR A 131 -10.45 13.76 -24.51
C THR A 131 -11.21 12.45 -24.58
N THR A 132 -12.37 12.33 -23.92
CA THR A 132 -13.25 11.15 -24.05
C THR A 132 -13.79 11.00 -25.47
N LEU A 133 -14.27 12.09 -26.08
CA LEU A 133 -14.76 12.07 -27.46
C LEU A 133 -13.64 11.73 -28.45
N SER A 134 -12.45 12.28 -28.23
CA SER A 134 -11.26 11.93 -29.02
C SER A 134 -10.87 10.47 -28.87
N TRP A 135 -10.93 9.91 -27.66
CA TRP A 135 -10.66 8.50 -27.41
C TRP A 135 -11.70 7.60 -28.10
N LEU A 136 -12.98 7.97 -28.03
CA LEU A 136 -14.07 7.24 -28.66
C LEU A 136 -13.85 7.12 -30.18
N ASP A 137 -13.54 8.23 -30.84
CA ASP A 137 -13.28 8.26 -32.29
C ASP A 137 -12.08 7.39 -32.68
N GLN A 138 -11.01 7.45 -31.88
CA GLN A 138 -9.75 6.73 -32.16
C GLN A 138 -9.79 5.25 -31.79
N HIS A 139 -10.53 4.82 -30.77
CA HIS A 139 -10.44 3.45 -30.25
C HIS A 139 -11.74 2.65 -30.37
N CYS A 140 -12.90 3.30 -30.54
CA CYS A 140 -14.20 2.61 -30.60
C CYS A 140 -14.78 2.51 -32.01
N SER A 141 -14.01 2.81 -33.06
CA SER A 141 -14.44 2.55 -34.44
C SER A 141 -14.51 1.03 -34.69
N LEU A 142 -15.41 0.58 -35.56
CA LEU A 142 -15.51 -0.85 -35.92
C LEU A 142 -14.21 -1.42 -36.52
N VAL A 143 -13.41 -0.56 -37.17
CA VAL A 143 -12.12 -0.94 -37.76
C VAL A 143 -11.11 -1.28 -36.67
N ASN A 144 -11.15 -0.57 -35.53
CA ASN A 144 -10.25 -0.78 -34.39
C ASN A 144 -10.78 -1.86 -33.43
N LEU A 145 -12.09 -1.91 -33.19
CA LEU A 145 -12.69 -2.90 -32.30
C LEU A 145 -12.62 -4.33 -32.85
N ARG A 146 -12.75 -4.52 -34.17
CA ARG A 146 -12.76 -5.85 -34.77
C ARG A 146 -11.48 -6.65 -34.48
N PRO A 147 -10.25 -6.12 -34.71
CA PRO A 147 -9.03 -6.84 -34.34
C PRO A 147 -8.92 -7.03 -32.83
N ASP A 148 -9.29 -6.06 -32.00
CA ASP A 148 -9.20 -6.19 -30.53
C ASP A 148 -10.08 -7.32 -29.99
N VAL A 149 -11.34 -7.37 -30.42
CA VAL A 149 -12.29 -8.44 -30.04
C VAL A 149 -11.80 -9.78 -30.59
N THR A 150 -11.32 -9.83 -31.83
CA THR A 150 -10.82 -11.07 -32.45
C THR A 150 -9.60 -11.59 -31.71
N ASN A 151 -8.67 -10.73 -31.34
CA ASN A 151 -7.48 -11.08 -30.57
C ASN A 151 -7.85 -11.57 -29.16
N ALA A 152 -8.78 -10.89 -28.49
CA ALA A 152 -9.27 -11.32 -27.18
C ALA A 152 -9.95 -12.70 -27.24
N LEU A 153 -10.80 -12.94 -28.23
CA LEU A 153 -11.47 -14.24 -28.42
C LEU A 153 -10.48 -15.34 -28.84
N THR A 154 -9.48 -15.01 -29.65
CA THR A 154 -8.41 -15.95 -30.03
C THR A 154 -7.60 -16.35 -28.81
N SER A 155 -7.17 -15.38 -28.01
CA SER A 155 -6.47 -15.62 -26.75
C SER A 155 -7.31 -16.45 -25.79
N LEU A 156 -8.60 -16.13 -25.63
CA LEU A 156 -9.52 -16.94 -24.83
C LEU A 156 -9.61 -18.38 -25.35
N SER A 157 -9.64 -18.55 -26.66
CA SER A 157 -9.74 -19.86 -27.31
C SER A 157 -8.49 -20.72 -27.11
N THR A 158 -7.31 -20.11 -26.99
CA THR A 158 -6.03 -20.82 -26.80
C THR A 158 -5.65 -21.00 -25.33
N THR A 159 -6.14 -20.14 -24.44
CA THR A 159 -5.82 -20.17 -22.99
C THR A 159 -6.86 -20.93 -22.16
N THR A 160 -8.02 -21.23 -22.73
CA THR A 160 -9.12 -21.93 -22.05
C THR A 160 -9.50 -23.21 -22.78
N SER A 161 -10.36 -24.00 -22.15
CA SER A 161 -10.91 -25.21 -22.76
C SER A 161 -12.16 -24.93 -23.60
N ILE A 162 -12.48 -23.67 -23.93
CA ILE A 162 -13.75 -23.30 -24.60
C ILE A 162 -14.04 -24.10 -25.87
N LEU A 163 -13.03 -24.41 -26.68
CA LEU A 163 -13.20 -25.15 -27.94
C LEU A 163 -13.30 -26.67 -27.75
N SER A 164 -12.75 -27.21 -26.67
CA SER A 164 -12.68 -28.66 -26.42
C SER A 164 -13.71 -29.14 -25.41
N ASP A 165 -13.99 -28.34 -24.38
CA ASP A 165 -14.91 -28.63 -23.29
C ASP A 165 -15.44 -27.31 -22.67
N PRO A 166 -16.54 -26.75 -23.23
CA PRO A 166 -17.14 -25.52 -22.74
C PRO A 166 -17.66 -25.61 -21.30
N SER A 167 -17.91 -26.82 -20.78
CA SER A 167 -18.47 -27.00 -19.44
C SER A 167 -17.50 -26.61 -18.32
N LYS A 168 -16.19 -26.55 -18.62
CA LYS A 168 -15.13 -26.16 -17.69
C LYS A 168 -14.93 -24.64 -17.57
N LEU A 169 -15.50 -23.85 -18.48
CA LEU A 169 -15.34 -22.39 -18.48
C LEU A 169 -15.78 -21.69 -17.19
N PRO A 170 -16.90 -22.06 -16.53
CA PRO A 170 -17.29 -21.43 -15.28
C PRO A 170 -16.20 -21.54 -14.21
N GLU A 171 -15.62 -22.74 -14.05
CA GLU A 171 -14.54 -22.98 -13.10
C GLU A 171 -13.25 -22.22 -13.47
N GLN A 172 -12.89 -22.24 -14.76
CA GLN A 172 -11.71 -21.52 -15.28
C GLN A 172 -11.83 -20.00 -15.05
N ALA A 173 -13.01 -19.43 -15.32
CA ALA A 173 -13.30 -18.02 -15.11
C ALA A 173 -13.22 -17.64 -13.62
N THR A 174 -13.84 -18.43 -12.73
CA THR A 174 -13.75 -18.21 -11.28
C THR A 174 -12.32 -18.30 -10.78
N LYS A 175 -11.54 -19.30 -11.24
CA LYS A 175 -10.13 -19.45 -10.86
C LYS A 175 -9.28 -18.27 -11.34
N ALA A 176 -9.49 -17.82 -12.58
CA ALA A 176 -8.79 -16.67 -13.15
C ALA A 176 -9.12 -15.36 -12.40
N ALA A 177 -10.38 -15.17 -11.99
CA ALA A 177 -10.80 -14.03 -11.18
C ALA A 177 -10.22 -14.02 -9.76
N LEU A 178 -10.01 -15.20 -9.16
CA LEU A 178 -9.40 -15.33 -7.83
C LEU A 178 -7.88 -15.19 -7.86
N ASN A 179 -7.23 -15.56 -8.98
CA ASN A 179 -5.78 -15.54 -9.16
C ASN A 179 -5.36 -14.73 -10.40
N PRO A 180 -5.46 -13.38 -10.38
CA PRO A 180 -5.13 -12.54 -11.54
C PRO A 180 -3.63 -12.52 -11.91
N LYS A 181 -2.74 -13.14 -11.12
CA LYS A 181 -1.28 -13.09 -11.30
C LYS A 181 -0.71 -14.14 -12.26
N SER A 182 -1.53 -15.03 -12.85
CA SER A 182 -1.05 -16.17 -13.64
C SER A 182 -1.07 -15.96 -15.17
N GLU A 183 -1.38 -14.77 -15.68
CA GLU A 183 -1.23 -14.47 -17.12
C GLU A 183 0.14 -13.82 -17.40
N PRO A 184 0.99 -14.43 -18.24
CA PRO A 184 2.19 -13.76 -18.71
C PRO A 184 1.80 -12.57 -19.60
N ARG A 185 2.51 -11.46 -19.41
CA ARG A 185 2.50 -10.30 -20.33
C ARG A 185 2.95 -10.70 -21.72
#